data_AF-A0A1Q7V385-F1
#
_entry.id   AF-A0A1Q7V385-F1
#
_cell.length_a   1.000
_cell.length_b   1.000
_cell.length_c   1.000
_cell.angle_alpha   90.00
_cell.angle_beta   90.00
_cell.angle_gamma   90.00
#
_symmetry.space_group_name_H-M   'P 1'
#
loop_
_entity.id
_entity.type
_entity.pdbx_description
1 polymer ?
#
loop_
_entity_poly.entity_id
_entity_poly.type
_entity_poly.pdbx_seq_one_letter_code
_entity_poly.pdbx_strand_id
1 'polypeptide(L)' 'MPQKGPLLPSGWALVVTADFNGDAKPDYSLYNTSTGQTAIWYLNNNIYIGGAYGPTLPIG' A
#
# COMPACT_ATOMS: atom_id res chain seq x y z
N MET A 1 -5.17 -22.66 -2.92
CA MET A 1 -6.00 -21.50 -3.35
C MET A 1 -5.09 -20.28 -3.37
N PRO A 2 -5.05 -19.46 -4.43
CA PRO A 2 -4.25 -18.23 -4.39
C PRO A 2 -4.79 -17.32 -3.30
N GLN A 3 -3.96 -16.97 -2.32
CA GLN A 3 -4.35 -16.12 -1.21
C GLN A 3 -4.57 -14.70 -1.75
N LYS A 4 -5.83 -14.26 -1.80
CA LYS A 4 -6.19 -12.90 -2.22
C LYS A 4 -5.51 -11.90 -1.28
N GLY A 5 -4.87 -10.87 -1.85
CA GLY A 5 -4.22 -9.80 -1.10
C GLY A 5 -5.18 -9.06 -0.15
N PRO A 6 -4.64 -8.21 0.75
CA PRO A 6 -5.44 -7.48 1.72
C PRO A 6 -6.45 -6.57 1.00
N LEU A 7 -7.62 -6.41 1.61
CA LEU A 7 -8.62 -5.45 1.12
C LEU A 7 -8.13 -4.03 1.41
N LEU A 8 -8.12 -3.19 0.39
CA LEU A 8 -7.78 -1.77 0.55
C LEU A 8 -9.00 -0.98 1.04
N PRO A 9 -8.82 0.06 1.87
CA PRO A 9 -9.91 0.95 2.23
C PRO A 9 -10.40 1.71 1.00
N SER A 10 -11.67 2.12 0.99
CA SER A 10 -12.24 2.89 -0.12
C SER A 10 -11.41 4.13 -0.47
N GLY A 11 -11.22 4.37 -1.76
CA GLY A 11 -10.41 5.47 -2.29
C GLY A 11 -8.93 5.16 -2.43
N TRP A 12 -8.42 4.11 -1.79
CA TRP A 12 -7.02 3.68 -1.96
C TRP A 12 -6.88 2.69 -3.11
N ALA A 13 -5.89 2.94 -3.98
CA ALA A 13 -5.50 2.08 -5.07
C ALA A 13 -4.07 1.56 -4.86
N LEU A 14 -3.83 0.31 -5.22
CA LEU A 14 -2.49 -0.25 -5.32
C LEU A 14 -1.77 0.34 -6.54
N VAL A 15 -0.63 0.97 -6.30
CA VAL A 15 0.22 1.55 -7.35
C VAL A 15 1.31 0.56 -7.76
N VAL A 16 2.06 0.04 -6.80
CA VAL A 16 3.17 -0.88 -7.04
C VAL A 16 3.38 -1.82 -5.85
N THR A 17 3.89 -3.02 -6.15
CA THR A 17 4.37 -3.98 -5.16
C THR A 17 5.89 -4.08 -5.21
N ALA A 18 6.56 -3.89 -4.09
CA ALA A 18 8.02 -4.00 -3.96
C ALA A 18 8.38 -4.31 -2.49
N ASP A 19 9.57 -4.80 -2.22
CA ASP A 19 10.08 -4.94 -0.85
C ASP A 19 10.58 -3.57 -0.38
N PHE A 20 9.76 -2.84 0.38
CA PHE A 20 10.07 -1.48 0.82
C PHE A 20 10.80 -1.46 2.16
N ASN A 21 10.61 -2.48 3.01
CA ASN A 21 11.22 -2.57 4.34
C ASN A 21 12.46 -3.50 4.43
N GLY A 22 12.78 -4.22 3.36
CA GLY A 22 13.96 -5.08 3.25
C GLY A 22 13.80 -6.47 3.87
N ASP A 23 12.57 -6.96 4.06
CA ASP A 23 12.29 -8.25 4.71
C ASP A 23 12.11 -9.43 3.73
N ALA A 24 12.40 -9.20 2.44
CA ALA A 24 12.21 -10.14 1.33
C ALA A 24 10.74 -10.54 1.09
N LYS A 25 9.78 -9.73 1.53
CA LYS A 25 8.35 -9.90 1.27
C LYS A 25 7.82 -8.70 0.48
N PRO A 26 6.80 -8.89 -0.37
CA PRO A 26 6.23 -7.81 -1.14
C PRO A 26 5.37 -6.90 -0.26
N ASP A 27 5.72 -5.63 -0.19
CA ASP A 27 4.95 -4.54 0.40
C ASP A 27 4.18 -3.77 -0.69
N TYR A 28 3.20 -2.95 -0.30
CA TYR A 28 2.35 -2.20 -1.22
C TYR A 28 2.61 -0.69 -1.13
N SER A 29 2.79 -0.04 -2.28
CA SER A 29 2.65 1.40 -2.41
C SER A 29 1.24 1.75 -2.85
N LEU A 30 0.61 2.66 -2.11
CA LEU A 30 -0.79 3.01 -2.26
C LEU A 30 -0.99 4.50 -2.50
N TYR A 31 -2.02 4.82 -3.27
CA TYR A 31 -2.45 6.18 -3.55
C TYR A 31 -3.95 6.33 -3.31
N ASN A 32 -4.35 7.34 -2.54
CA ASN A 32 -5.74 7.71 -2.34
C ASN A 32 -6.16 8.71 -3.41
N THR A 33 -6.94 8.26 -4.39
CA THR A 33 -7.34 9.08 -5.55
C THR A 33 -8.26 10.25 -5.18
N SER A 34 -8.95 10.16 -4.04
CA SER A 34 -9.88 11.19 -3.59
C SER A 34 -9.21 12.33 -2.82
N THR A 35 -8.06 12.06 -2.21
CA THR A 35 -7.38 13.04 -1.33
C THR A 35 -5.95 13.36 -1.75
N GLY A 36 -5.40 12.63 -2.72
CA GLY A 36 -4.00 12.75 -3.13
C GLY A 36 -3.00 12.09 -2.18
N GLN A 37 -3.47 11.44 -1.10
CA GLN A 37 -2.60 10.89 -0.05
C GLN A 37 -1.83 9.67 -0.55
N THR A 38 -0.57 9.50 -0.14
CA THR A 38 0.22 8.31 -0.45
C THR A 38 0.59 7.54 0.82
N ALA A 39 0.76 6.23 0.70
CA ALA A 39 1.21 5.39 1.80
C ALA A 39 2.01 4.20 1.30
N ILE A 40 2.88 3.67 2.16
CA ILE A 40 3.43 2.33 2.04
C ILE A 40 2.76 1.45 3.10
N TRP A 41 2.29 0.28 2.69
CA TRP A 41 1.79 -0.77 3.56
C TRP A 41 2.78 -1.92 3.60
N TYR A 42 3.28 -2.21 4.80
CA TYR A 42 4.14 -3.35 5.06
C TYR A 42 3.31 -4.61 5.22
N LEU A 43 3.77 -5.70 4.61
CA LEU A 43 3.00 -6.95 4.53
C LEU A 43 3.83 -8.16 4.98
N ASN A 44 3.20 -9.09 5.70
CA ASN A 44 3.74 -10.43 5.92
C ASN A 44 2.77 -11.48 5.36
N ASN A 45 3.18 -12.22 4.34
CA ASN A 45 2.34 -13.21 3.65
C ASN A 45 0.97 -12.63 3.24
N ASN A 46 0.98 -11.46 2.60
CA ASN A 46 -0.21 -10.72 2.17
C ASN A 46 -1.12 -10.23 3.32
N ILE A 47 -0.62 -10.18 4.55
CA ILE A 47 -1.33 -9.62 5.71
C ILE A 47 -0.71 -8.26 6.06
N TYR A 48 -1.54 -7.23 6.18
CA TYR A 48 -1.12 -5.91 6.66
C TYR A 48 -0.57 -5.98 8.09
N ILE A 49 0.67 -5.52 8.27
CA ILE A 49 1.34 -5.48 9.58
C ILE A 49 1.69 -4.06 10.04
N GLY A 50 1.58 -3.07 9.17
CA GLY A 50 1.88 -1.67 9.48
C GLY A 50 2.07 -0.85 8.22
N GLY A 51 2.33 0.45 8.37
CA GLY A 51 2.55 1.32 7.22
C GLY A 51 3.08 2.68 7.60
N ALA A 52 3.45 3.44 6.57
CA ALA A 52 3.92 4.82 6.68
C ALA A 52 3.22 5.68 5.64
N TYR A 53 2.80 6.89 6.04
CA TYR A 53 2.30 7.88 5.09
C TYR A 53 3.47 8.55 4.37
N GLY A 54 3.31 8.70 3.06
CA GLY A 54 4.18 9.53 2.24
C GLY A 54 3.63 10.95 2.11
N PRO A 55 4.18 11.75 1.17
CA PRO A 55 3.63 13.07 0.88
C PRO A 55 2.20 12.96 0.31
N THR A 56 1.38 13.96 0.61
CA THR A 56 0.12 14.18 -0.10
C THR A 56 0.41 14.93 -1.39
N LEU A 57 -0.03 14.36 -2.51
CA LEU A 57 0.12 14.97 -3.83
C LEU A 57 -1.06 15.93 -4.09
N PRO A 58 -0.83 17.07 -4.76
CA PRO A 58 -1.92 17.94 -5.19
C PRO A 58 -2.89 17.18 -6.10
N ILE A 59 -4.17 17.19 -5.75
CA ILE A 59 -5.25 16.82 -6.66
C ILE A 59 -5.53 18.04 -7.53
N GLY A 60 -5.43 17.87 -8.85
CA GLY A 60 -5.61 18.95 -9.83
C GLY A 60 -7.05 19.44 -9.94
#